data_AF-A0A2K3M2V0-F1
#
_entry.id   AF-A0A2K3M2V0-F1
#
_cell.length_a   1.000
_cell.length_b   1.000
_cell.length_c   1.000
_cell.angle_alpha   90.00
_cell.angle_beta   90.00
_cell.angle_gamma   90.00
#
_symmetry.space_group_name_H-M   'P 1'
#
loop_
_entity.id
_entity.type
_entity.pdbx_description
1 polymer ?
#
loop_
_entity_poly.entity_id
_entity_poly.type
_entity_poly.pdbx_seq_one_letter_code
_entity_poly.pdbx_strand_id
1 'polypeptide(L)'
;MSSSMAPASIASNLSTYSQGKTLSPLAWSDDKILETVYITHVHTGERYDVESLFSLTSNILRRSTAIADSVASKTGTPTVGLIEDKVPLSGYEPPFRKLKQISSQMMSTPLGEHHAHLTTMSILEQLKSHTWDGKAIFALAAFSLEYGNFWHLVQTPSGDSLGRSLATMNRVHGVEKNRQAIADYNSLVKNLLFAVECITELERLSTKGYDNKDVPALSDAMQEIPVAVYWAIITAIICANHLDLLVGDS
;
A
#
# COMPACT_ATOMS: atom_id res chain seq x y z
N MET A 1 1.50 45.47 25.71
CA MET A 1 1.70 45.04 24.31
C MET A 1 2.63 43.84 24.35
N SER A 2 2.06 42.63 24.39
CA SER A 2 2.84 41.39 24.34
C SER A 2 2.50 40.69 23.04
N SER A 3 3.39 40.81 22.06
CA SER A 3 3.31 40.04 20.82
C SER A 3 4.18 38.80 20.97
N SER A 4 3.51 37.65 20.99
CA SER A 4 4.09 36.32 20.88
C SER A 4 4.67 36.11 19.48
N MET A 5 5.96 35.79 19.37
CA MET A 5 6.59 35.34 18.12
C MET A 5 6.57 33.80 18.10
N ALA A 6 5.86 33.22 17.13
CA ALA A 6 5.99 31.82 16.76
C ALA A 6 7.29 31.58 15.97
N PRO A 7 7.95 30.42 16.10
CA PRO A 7 9.23 30.19 15.42
C PRO A 7 9.02 29.82 13.94
N ALA A 8 9.68 30.57 13.07
CA ALA A 8 9.60 30.51 11.61
C ALA A 8 10.48 29.42 10.96
N SER A 9 10.70 28.27 11.62
CA SER A 9 11.72 27.29 11.17
C SER A 9 11.17 26.00 10.51
N ILE A 10 9.85 25.84 10.39
CA ILE A 10 9.27 24.65 9.74
C ILE A 10 8.73 24.98 8.34
N ALA A 11 8.21 26.20 8.14
CA ALA A 11 7.66 26.62 6.85
C ALA A 11 8.73 26.82 5.75
N SER A 12 9.98 27.10 6.14
CA SER A 12 11.08 27.37 5.20
C SER A 12 11.64 26.13 4.50
N ASN A 13 11.45 24.94 5.07
CA ASN A 13 11.97 23.70 4.49
C ASN A 13 10.98 23.05 3.50
N LEU A 14 9.71 23.47 3.53
CA LEU A 14 8.71 23.07 2.54
C LEU A 14 8.72 23.97 1.30
N SER A 15 9.18 25.21 1.43
CA SER A 15 9.21 26.18 0.32
C SER A 15 10.41 26.01 -0.62
N THR A 16 11.45 25.26 -0.22
CA THR A 16 12.60 24.95 -1.10
C THR A 16 12.30 23.88 -2.14
N TYR A 17 11.17 23.18 -2.05
CA TYR A 17 10.73 22.18 -3.03
C TYR A 17 9.94 22.75 -4.23
N SER A 18 9.65 24.06 -4.26
CA SER A 18 8.72 24.62 -5.26
C SER A 18 9.37 25.23 -6.50
N GLN A 19 10.69 25.12 -6.72
CA GLN A 19 11.34 25.65 -7.93
C GLN A 19 12.46 24.76 -8.46
N GLY A 20 12.06 23.66 -9.07
CA GLY A 20 12.83 22.92 -10.07
C GLY A 20 11.82 22.15 -10.89
N LYS A 21 12.02 21.99 -12.22
CA LYS A 21 11.25 21.03 -13.02
C LYS A 21 11.03 19.78 -12.18
N THR A 22 9.79 19.46 -11.84
CA THR A 22 9.41 18.41 -10.90
C THR A 22 9.91 17.07 -11.44
N LEU A 23 11.14 16.71 -11.10
CA LEU A 23 11.78 15.48 -11.53
C LEU A 23 10.97 14.34 -10.93
N SER A 24 10.39 13.54 -11.82
CA SER A 24 9.70 12.32 -11.44
C SER A 24 10.59 11.48 -10.51
N PRO A 25 10.02 10.87 -9.46
CA PRO A 25 10.74 9.89 -8.65
C PRO A 25 11.26 8.70 -9.47
N LEU A 26 10.69 8.40 -10.65
CA LEU A 26 11.18 7.35 -11.55
C LEU A 26 12.56 7.65 -12.15
N ALA A 27 12.99 8.92 -12.13
CA ALA A 27 14.30 9.34 -12.62
C ALA A 27 15.39 9.38 -11.53
N TRP A 28 15.06 8.98 -10.30
CA TRP A 28 16.00 9.02 -9.18
C TRP A 28 16.78 7.70 -9.10
N SER A 29 18.05 7.79 -8.68
CA SER A 29 18.81 6.60 -8.30
C SER A 29 18.33 6.07 -6.95
N ASP A 30 18.57 4.79 -6.69
CA ASP A 30 18.23 4.17 -5.41
C ASP A 30 18.93 4.87 -4.24
N ASP A 31 20.19 5.30 -4.40
CA ASP A 31 20.91 6.11 -3.40
C ASP A 31 20.17 7.41 -3.03
N LYS A 32 19.61 8.11 -4.03
CA LYS A 32 18.88 9.35 -3.80
C LYS A 32 17.54 9.09 -3.11
N ILE A 33 16.88 8.00 -3.46
CA ILE A 33 15.66 7.56 -2.80
C ILE A 33 15.97 7.23 -1.35
N LEU A 34 17.00 6.41 -1.11
CA LEU A 34 17.45 6.00 0.21
C LEU A 34 17.73 7.20 1.11
N GLU A 35 18.54 8.16 0.66
CA GLU A 35 18.82 9.39 1.42
C GLU A 35 17.53 10.13 1.78
N THR A 36 16.61 10.26 0.82
CA THR A 36 15.35 10.97 1.01
C THR A 36 14.44 10.28 2.03
N VAL A 37 14.29 8.95 1.94
CA VAL A 37 13.35 8.20 2.78
C VAL A 37 13.91 7.94 4.17
N TYR A 38 15.22 7.78 4.28
CA TYR A 38 15.88 7.46 5.55
C TYR A 38 15.72 8.59 6.58
N ILE A 39 15.66 9.86 6.13
CA ILE A 39 15.40 11.03 6.99
C ILE A 39 14.06 10.94 7.72
N THR A 40 13.07 10.23 7.16
CA THR A 40 11.75 10.06 7.78
C THR A 40 11.69 8.96 8.84
N HIS A 41 12.75 8.17 9.00
CA HIS A 41 12.74 7.01 9.88
C HIS A 41 13.27 7.36 11.27
N VAL A 42 12.55 6.93 12.31
CA VAL A 42 12.98 7.04 13.70
C VAL A 42 13.28 5.64 14.21
N HIS A 43 14.48 5.41 14.73
CA HIS A 43 14.95 4.12 15.26
C HIS A 43 14.22 3.63 16.52
N THR A 44 13.15 4.32 16.93
CA THR A 44 12.23 3.89 17.98
C THR A 44 11.31 2.84 17.39
N GLY A 45 11.79 1.61 17.22
CA GLY A 45 11.02 0.50 16.63
C GLY A 45 9.82 0.11 17.49
N GLU A 46 8.74 0.87 17.43
CA GLU A 46 7.45 0.46 17.97
C GLU A 46 7.00 -0.77 17.20
N ARG A 47 7.12 -1.93 17.86
CA ARG A 47 6.66 -3.20 17.32
C ARG A 47 5.15 -3.27 17.52
N TYR A 48 4.42 -2.66 16.59
CA TYR A 48 3.02 -3.02 16.37
C TYR A 48 2.95 -4.49 15.94
N ASP A 49 1.83 -5.17 16.20
CA ASP A 49 1.60 -6.53 15.69
C ASP A 49 1.34 -6.49 14.18
N VAL A 50 2.44 -6.28 13.44
CA VAL A 50 2.45 -6.20 11.98
C VAL A 50 2.19 -7.56 11.34
N GLU A 51 2.43 -8.66 12.05
CA GLU A 51 2.20 -10.02 11.57
C GLU A 51 0.69 -10.30 11.46
N SER A 52 -0.09 -9.98 12.50
CA SER A 52 -1.56 -10.10 12.44
C SER A 52 -2.16 -9.17 11.38
N LEU A 53 -1.65 -7.93 11.26
CA LEU A 53 -2.08 -7.00 10.21
C LEU A 53 -1.80 -7.56 8.81
N PHE A 54 -0.61 -8.12 8.61
CA PHE A 54 -0.20 -8.70 7.34
C PHE A 54 -1.00 -9.95 6.99
N SER A 55 -1.29 -10.81 7.97
CA SER A 55 -2.15 -11.97 7.77
C SER A 55 -3.56 -11.56 7.32
N LEU A 56 -4.16 -10.54 7.94
CA LEU A 56 -5.47 -10.02 7.52
C LEU A 56 -5.42 -9.45 6.10
N THR A 57 -4.39 -8.64 5.83
CA THR A 57 -4.20 -7.95 4.55
C THR A 57 -3.99 -8.95 3.40
N SER A 58 -3.11 -9.92 3.59
CA SER A 58 -2.82 -10.96 2.60
C SER A 58 -4.03 -11.84 2.32
N ASN A 59 -4.84 -12.18 3.35
CA ASN A 59 -6.10 -12.90 3.16
C ASN A 59 -7.08 -12.11 2.28
N ILE A 60 -7.23 -10.80 2.51
CA ILE A 60 -8.08 -9.92 1.68
C ILE A 60 -7.56 -9.92 0.23
N LEU A 61 -6.28 -9.61 0.03
CA LEU A 61 -5.71 -9.46 -1.32
C LEU A 61 -5.71 -10.78 -2.10
N ARG A 62 -5.38 -11.92 -1.49
CA ARG A 62 -5.39 -13.24 -2.15
C ARG A 62 -6.80 -13.63 -2.60
N ARG A 63 -7.82 -13.38 -1.77
CA ARG A 63 -9.22 -13.62 -2.14
C ARG A 63 -9.66 -12.68 -3.26
N SER A 64 -9.42 -11.37 -3.11
CA SER A 64 -9.82 -10.37 -4.11
C SER A 64 -9.15 -10.56 -5.47
N THR A 65 -7.85 -10.89 -5.49
CA THR A 65 -7.12 -11.17 -6.73
C THR A 65 -7.62 -12.45 -7.42
N ALA A 66 -8.06 -13.47 -6.68
CA ALA A 66 -8.69 -14.66 -7.24
C ALA A 66 -10.06 -14.37 -7.87
N ILE A 67 -10.83 -13.45 -7.27
CA ILE A 67 -12.09 -12.96 -7.85
C ILE A 67 -11.80 -12.24 -9.17
N ALA A 68 -10.81 -11.33 -9.17
CA ALA A 68 -10.39 -10.59 -10.35
C ALA A 68 -9.97 -11.51 -11.52
N ASP A 69 -9.21 -12.58 -11.23
CA ASP A 69 -8.81 -13.57 -12.25
C ASP A 69 -10.00 -14.29 -12.87
N SER A 70 -10.98 -14.69 -12.06
CA SER A 70 -12.20 -15.36 -12.54
C SER A 70 -12.99 -14.45 -13.47
N VAL A 71 -13.10 -13.16 -13.14
CA VAL A 71 -13.77 -12.16 -13.98
C VAL A 71 -12.99 -11.92 -15.28
N ALA A 72 -11.66 -11.82 -15.22
CA ALA A 72 -10.82 -11.65 -16.41
C ALA A 72 -10.90 -12.87 -17.36
N SER A 73 -10.94 -14.09 -16.81
CA SER A 73 -10.81 -15.36 -17.56
C SER A 73 -12.14 -15.99 -18.02
N LYS A 74 -13.30 -15.45 -17.61
CA LYS A 74 -14.65 -15.99 -17.95
C LYS A 74 -14.98 -17.38 -17.38
N THR A 75 -14.17 -17.92 -16.49
CA THR A 75 -14.54 -19.09 -15.68
C THR A 75 -15.56 -18.61 -14.65
N GLY A 76 -16.80 -19.13 -14.72
CA GLY A 76 -17.86 -18.81 -13.75
C GLY A 76 -17.43 -18.99 -12.29
N THR A 77 -18.24 -18.43 -11.37
CA THR A 77 -18.04 -18.31 -9.91
C THR A 77 -16.67 -18.76 -9.39
N PRO A 78 -15.83 -17.83 -8.88
CA PRO A 78 -14.47 -18.15 -8.49
C PRO A 78 -14.45 -19.26 -7.45
N THR A 79 -13.46 -20.14 -7.55
CA THR A 79 -13.11 -21.18 -6.58
C THR A 79 -12.57 -20.55 -5.28
N VAL A 80 -13.30 -19.59 -4.68
CA VAL A 80 -12.98 -18.92 -3.41
C VAL A 80 -13.00 -19.91 -2.24
N GLY A 81 -13.71 -21.03 -2.39
CA GLY A 81 -13.82 -22.08 -1.39
C GLY A 81 -12.53 -22.89 -1.13
N LEU A 82 -11.45 -22.67 -1.88
CA LEU A 82 -10.17 -23.38 -1.71
C LEU A 82 -9.07 -22.57 -1.02
N ILE A 83 -9.31 -21.30 -0.71
CA ILE A 83 -8.37 -20.54 0.13
C ILE A 83 -8.72 -20.86 1.58
N GLU A 84 -7.99 -21.82 2.16
CA GLU A 84 -8.07 -22.14 3.59
C GLU A 84 -7.92 -20.86 4.41
N ASP A 85 -8.83 -20.65 5.36
CA ASP A 85 -8.69 -19.61 6.39
C ASP A 85 -7.52 -19.98 7.29
N LYS A 86 -6.33 -19.49 6.93
CA LYS A 86 -5.28 -19.33 7.93
C LYS A 86 -5.71 -18.18 8.85
N VAL A 87 -6.16 -18.60 10.02
CA VAL A 87 -6.32 -17.83 11.27
C VAL A 87 -7.73 -17.29 11.54
N PRO A 88 -8.41 -17.80 12.58
CA PRO A 88 -9.42 -17.01 13.28
C PRO A 88 -8.70 -15.90 14.05
N LEU A 89 -8.69 -14.68 13.51
CA LEU A 89 -8.16 -13.46 14.16
C LEU A 89 -9.08 -12.98 15.31
N SER A 90 -9.58 -13.92 16.12
CA SER A 90 -10.49 -13.66 17.22
C SER A 90 -9.84 -12.71 18.23
N GLY A 91 -10.24 -11.44 18.21
CA GLY A 91 -9.82 -10.42 19.18
C GLY A 91 -8.67 -9.51 18.73
N TYR A 92 -8.16 -9.63 17.50
CA TYR A 92 -7.21 -8.66 16.94
C TYR A 92 -7.95 -7.42 16.42
N GLU A 93 -7.59 -6.25 16.93
CA GLU A 93 -8.14 -4.96 16.51
C GLU A 93 -7.12 -4.20 15.65
N PRO A 94 -7.30 -4.16 14.31
CA PRO A 94 -6.41 -3.42 13.45
C PRO A 94 -6.48 -1.91 13.75
N PRO A 95 -5.47 -1.11 13.35
CA PRO A 95 -5.42 0.31 13.67
C PRO A 95 -6.34 1.10 12.73
N PHE A 96 -7.64 0.85 12.81
CA PHE A 96 -8.68 1.22 11.84
C PHE A 96 -8.63 2.69 11.42
N ARG A 97 -8.53 3.61 12.39
CA ARG A 97 -8.49 5.05 12.07
C ARG A 97 -7.26 5.42 11.23
N LYS A 98 -6.09 4.84 11.56
CA LYS A 98 -4.84 5.08 10.81
C LYS A 98 -4.95 4.48 9.41
N LEU A 99 -5.47 3.25 9.28
CA LEU A 99 -5.66 2.62 7.97
C LEU A 99 -6.63 3.40 7.09
N LYS A 100 -7.78 3.85 7.63
CA LYS A 100 -8.73 4.69 6.86
C LYS A 100 -8.14 6.06 6.50
N GLN A 101 -7.33 6.66 7.37
CA GLN A 101 -6.64 7.90 7.06
C GLN A 101 -5.68 7.72 5.87
N ILE A 102 -4.83 6.69 5.91
CA ILE A 102 -3.88 6.39 4.83
C ILE A 102 -4.64 6.04 3.55
N SER A 103 -5.68 5.20 3.61
CA SER A 103 -6.49 4.85 2.44
C SER A 103 -7.12 6.09 1.79
N SER A 104 -7.75 6.94 2.60
CA SER A 104 -8.34 8.19 2.11
C SER A 104 -7.28 9.11 1.48
N GLN A 105 -6.07 9.16 2.06
CA GLN A 105 -4.97 9.94 1.51
C GLN A 105 -4.53 9.39 0.15
N MET A 106 -4.38 8.06 0.04
CA MET A 106 -4.06 7.38 -1.23
C MET A 106 -5.08 7.76 -2.29
N MET A 107 -6.38 7.51 -2.07
CA MET A 107 -7.44 7.80 -3.05
C MET A 107 -7.59 9.29 -3.40
N SER A 108 -7.21 10.19 -2.49
CA SER A 108 -7.26 11.64 -2.73
C SER A 108 -6.02 12.18 -3.45
N THR A 109 -5.02 11.33 -3.73
CA THR A 109 -3.77 11.75 -4.35
C THR A 109 -4.02 12.06 -5.83
N PRO A 110 -3.69 13.27 -6.32
CA PRO A 110 -3.82 13.59 -7.74
C PRO A 110 -2.98 12.65 -8.61
N LEU A 111 -3.41 12.43 -9.86
CA LEU A 111 -2.64 11.63 -10.81
C LEU A 111 -1.28 12.26 -11.09
N GLY A 112 -0.26 11.41 -11.23
CA GLY A 112 1.10 11.81 -11.55
C GLY A 112 2.13 11.39 -10.50
N GLU A 113 3.29 10.98 -10.99
CA GLU A 113 4.37 10.38 -10.19
C GLU A 113 4.88 11.33 -9.09
N HIS A 114 4.90 12.64 -9.36
CA HIS A 114 5.27 13.65 -8.37
C HIS A 114 4.29 13.69 -7.18
N HIS A 115 2.99 13.58 -7.43
CA HIS A 115 1.99 13.56 -6.36
C HIS A 115 2.03 12.25 -5.56
N ALA A 116 2.22 11.12 -6.25
CA ALA A 116 2.46 9.83 -5.58
C ALA A 116 3.69 9.87 -4.66
N HIS A 117 4.78 10.52 -5.09
CA HIS A 117 5.96 10.76 -4.26
C HIS A 117 5.62 11.57 -3.00
N LEU A 118 4.96 12.72 -3.14
CA LEU A 118 4.59 13.57 -1.99
C LEU A 118 3.71 12.83 -0.98
N THR A 119 2.72 12.07 -1.47
CA THR A 119 1.88 11.23 -0.61
C THR A 119 2.69 10.13 0.07
N THR A 120 3.63 9.50 -0.64
CA THR A 120 4.53 8.48 -0.07
C THR A 120 5.35 9.05 1.08
N MET A 121 5.97 10.21 0.88
CA MET A 121 6.74 10.88 1.93
C MET A 121 5.87 11.24 3.14
N SER A 122 4.63 11.68 2.91
CA SER A 122 3.68 11.96 3.98
C SER A 122 3.26 10.71 4.76
N ILE A 123 3.06 9.56 4.09
CA ILE A 123 2.76 8.28 4.74
C ILE A 123 3.97 7.80 5.56
N LEU A 124 5.18 7.89 5.00
CA LEU A 124 6.42 7.49 5.69
C LEU A 124 6.66 8.28 6.98
N GLU A 125 6.36 9.59 6.98
CA GLU A 125 6.43 10.44 8.17
C GLU A 125 5.35 10.08 9.20
N GLN A 126 4.12 9.77 8.76
CA GLN A 126 3.04 9.32 9.66
C GLN A 126 3.33 7.98 10.35
N LEU A 127 4.21 7.17 9.76
CA LEU A 127 4.63 5.86 10.22
C LEU A 127 6.10 5.86 10.67
N LYS A 128 6.66 7.03 11.02
CA LYS A 128 8.10 7.17 11.30
C LYS A 128 8.67 6.27 12.39
N SER A 129 7.85 5.93 13.41
CA SER A 129 8.21 5.02 14.51
C SER A 129 8.06 3.54 14.16
N HIS A 130 7.52 3.21 13.00
CA HIS A 130 7.34 1.82 12.58
C HIS A 130 8.61 1.31 11.89
N THR A 131 8.86 0.01 12.03
CA THR A 131 9.86 -0.71 11.24
C THR A 131 9.56 -0.61 9.75
N TRP A 132 10.56 -0.81 8.90
CA TRP A 132 10.41 -0.64 7.46
C TRP A 132 9.36 -1.58 6.85
N ASP A 133 9.37 -2.85 7.25
CA ASP A 133 8.33 -3.82 6.89
C ASP A 133 6.94 -3.36 7.39
N GLY A 134 6.86 -2.84 8.61
CA GLY A 134 5.64 -2.27 9.16
C GLY A 134 5.10 -1.12 8.30
N LYS A 135 5.96 -0.22 7.81
CA LYS A 135 5.53 0.86 6.91
C LYS A 135 4.91 0.31 5.62
N ALA A 136 5.53 -0.70 5.01
CA ALA A 136 5.00 -1.36 3.82
C ALA A 136 3.67 -2.08 4.10
N ILE A 137 3.58 -2.82 5.22
CA ILE A 137 2.37 -3.54 5.62
C ILE A 137 1.21 -2.57 5.88
N PHE A 138 1.43 -1.43 6.55
CA PHE A 138 0.38 -0.44 6.79
C PHE A 138 -0.15 0.18 5.49
N ALA A 139 0.73 0.48 4.54
CA ALA A 139 0.32 0.98 3.23
C ALA A 139 -0.46 -0.09 2.44
N LEU A 140 0.03 -1.32 2.43
CA LEU A 140 -0.66 -2.46 1.78
C LEU A 140 -2.03 -2.71 2.41
N ALA A 141 -2.13 -2.66 3.74
CA ALA A 141 -3.37 -2.83 4.50
C ALA A 141 -4.37 -1.73 4.16
N ALA A 142 -3.93 -0.47 4.13
CA ALA A 142 -4.77 0.65 3.75
C ALA A 142 -5.31 0.50 2.31
N PHE A 143 -4.45 0.15 1.35
CA PHE A 143 -4.86 -0.15 -0.02
C PHE A 143 -5.86 -1.32 -0.09
N SER A 144 -5.64 -2.38 0.68
CA SER A 144 -6.50 -3.57 0.68
C SER A 144 -7.94 -3.27 1.10
N LEU A 145 -8.19 -2.20 1.88
CA LEU A 145 -9.54 -1.80 2.24
C LEU A 145 -10.38 -1.44 1.01
N GLU A 146 -9.79 -0.73 0.04
CA GLU A 146 -10.49 -0.26 -1.15
C GLU A 146 -10.56 -1.38 -2.21
N TYR A 147 -9.42 -2.02 -2.50
CA TYR A 147 -9.38 -3.13 -3.46
C TYR A 147 -10.20 -4.34 -3.00
N GLY A 148 -10.15 -4.65 -1.71
CA GLY A 148 -10.94 -5.70 -1.08
C GLY A 148 -12.44 -5.45 -1.18
N ASN A 149 -12.87 -4.25 -0.76
CA ASN A 149 -14.26 -3.83 -0.84
C ASN A 149 -14.79 -3.84 -2.28
N PHE A 150 -13.99 -3.36 -3.24
CA PHE A 150 -14.34 -3.35 -4.65
C PHE A 150 -14.68 -4.76 -5.16
N TRP A 151 -13.75 -5.72 -5.02
CA TRP A 151 -13.97 -7.09 -5.52
C TRP A 151 -15.01 -7.86 -4.73
N HIS A 152 -15.19 -7.55 -3.44
CA HIS A 152 -16.30 -8.10 -2.67
C HIS A 152 -17.66 -7.64 -3.25
N LEU A 153 -17.79 -6.35 -3.54
CA LEU A 153 -19.02 -5.79 -4.12
C LEU A 153 -19.30 -6.29 -5.54
N VAL A 154 -18.28 -6.66 -6.34
CA VAL A 154 -18.47 -7.32 -7.65
C VAL A 154 -19.28 -8.60 -7.52
N GLN A 155 -19.15 -9.32 -6.40
CA GLN A 155 -19.83 -10.60 -6.16
C GLN A 155 -21.21 -10.46 -5.52
N THR A 156 -21.73 -9.23 -5.35
CA THR A 156 -22.99 -9.00 -4.66
C THR A 156 -24.15 -9.78 -5.32
N PRO A 157 -24.87 -10.64 -4.57
CA PRO A 157 -26.01 -11.38 -5.11
C PRO A 157 -27.16 -10.47 -5.56
N SER A 158 -27.93 -10.91 -6.56
CA SER A 158 -29.12 -10.19 -7.05
C SER A 158 -30.22 -9.99 -6.00
N GLY A 159 -30.20 -10.76 -4.90
CA GLY A 159 -31.11 -10.63 -3.77
C GLY A 159 -30.71 -9.56 -2.75
N ASP A 160 -29.45 -9.10 -2.72
CA ASP A 160 -28.95 -8.18 -1.69
C ASP A 160 -29.14 -6.71 -2.11
N SER A 161 -30.18 -6.06 -1.59
CA SER A 161 -30.47 -4.66 -1.91
C SER A 161 -29.43 -3.69 -1.36
N LEU A 162 -28.90 -3.94 -0.15
CA LEU A 162 -27.87 -3.11 0.47
C LEU A 162 -26.57 -3.20 -0.32
N GLY A 163 -26.11 -4.43 -0.59
CA GLY A 163 -24.91 -4.66 -1.39
C GLY A 163 -25.02 -4.02 -2.77
N ARG A 164 -26.20 -4.05 -3.40
CA ARG A 164 -26.41 -3.36 -4.68
C ARG A 164 -26.26 -1.86 -4.57
N SER A 165 -26.88 -1.24 -3.55
CA SER A 165 -26.72 0.20 -3.31
C SER A 165 -25.26 0.57 -3.07
N LEU A 166 -24.52 -0.25 -2.31
CA LEU A 166 -23.08 -0.05 -2.08
C LEU A 166 -22.27 -0.24 -3.37
N ALA A 167 -22.55 -1.26 -4.17
CA ALA A 167 -21.92 -1.49 -5.46
C ALA A 167 -22.16 -0.31 -6.43
N THR A 168 -23.36 0.28 -6.42
CA THR A 168 -23.68 1.49 -7.20
C THR A 168 -22.85 2.67 -6.75
N MET A 169 -22.77 2.91 -5.44
CA MET A 169 -22.01 4.01 -4.87
C MET A 169 -20.50 3.88 -5.15
N ASN A 170 -19.98 2.64 -5.17
CA ASN A 170 -18.59 2.33 -5.51
C ASN A 170 -18.36 2.15 -7.02
N ARG A 171 -19.36 2.44 -7.86
CA ARG A 171 -19.29 2.36 -9.33
C ARG A 171 -18.81 0.99 -9.85
N VAL A 172 -19.13 -0.09 -9.14
CA VAL A 172 -18.68 -1.46 -9.48
C VAL A 172 -19.47 -2.04 -10.68
N HIS A 173 -20.48 -1.32 -11.17
CA HIS A 173 -21.26 -1.73 -12.33
C HIS A 173 -20.49 -1.46 -13.63
N GLY A 174 -20.07 -2.51 -14.33
CA GLY A 174 -19.42 -2.38 -15.65
C GLY A 174 -18.06 -3.05 -15.78
N VAL A 175 -17.55 -3.70 -14.72
CA VAL A 175 -16.22 -4.33 -14.67
C VAL A 175 -15.97 -5.28 -15.85
N GLU A 176 -16.98 -5.98 -16.37
CA GLU A 176 -16.79 -6.95 -17.45
C GLU A 176 -16.31 -6.38 -18.80
N LYS A 177 -16.28 -5.05 -18.96
CA LYS A 177 -15.96 -4.38 -20.22
C LYS A 177 -14.47 -4.31 -20.56
N ASN A 178 -13.55 -4.43 -19.58
CA ASN A 178 -12.11 -4.25 -19.82
C ASN A 178 -11.22 -5.34 -19.18
N ARG A 179 -11.28 -6.55 -19.74
CA ARG A 179 -10.66 -7.75 -19.16
C ARG A 179 -9.14 -7.73 -19.14
N GLN A 180 -8.52 -7.18 -20.18
CA GLN A 180 -7.06 -7.10 -20.24
C GLN A 180 -6.56 -6.14 -19.16
N ALA A 181 -7.20 -4.98 -19.01
CA ALA A 181 -6.85 -4.04 -17.94
C ALA A 181 -7.04 -4.66 -16.55
N ILE A 182 -8.10 -5.46 -16.33
CA ILE A 182 -8.27 -6.21 -15.08
C ILE A 182 -7.10 -7.17 -14.86
N ALA A 183 -6.71 -7.95 -15.87
CA ALA A 183 -5.61 -8.91 -15.74
C ALA A 183 -4.26 -8.21 -15.44
N ASP A 184 -3.96 -7.12 -16.16
CA ASP A 184 -2.74 -6.34 -15.99
C ASP A 184 -2.69 -5.67 -14.61
N TYR A 185 -3.79 -5.04 -14.20
CA TYR A 185 -3.93 -4.45 -12.87
C TYR A 185 -3.82 -5.52 -11.77
N ASN A 186 -4.47 -6.67 -11.95
CA ASN A 186 -4.43 -7.77 -10.98
C ASN A 186 -3.02 -8.35 -10.82
N SER A 187 -2.26 -8.43 -11.92
CA SER A 187 -0.85 -8.81 -11.90
C SER A 187 -0.02 -7.83 -11.07
N LEU A 188 -0.26 -6.52 -11.21
CA LEU A 188 0.41 -5.48 -10.41
C LEU A 188 0.11 -5.63 -8.91
N VAL A 189 -1.15 -5.88 -8.54
CA VAL A 189 -1.53 -6.10 -7.13
C VAL A 189 -0.89 -7.36 -6.55
N LYS A 190 -0.80 -8.45 -7.32
CA LYS A 190 -0.09 -9.67 -6.90
C LYS A 190 1.40 -9.43 -6.71
N ASN A 191 2.04 -8.69 -7.62
CA ASN A 191 3.45 -8.32 -7.52
C ASN A 191 3.72 -7.41 -6.31
N LEU A 192 2.81 -6.47 -6.02
CA LEU A 192 2.88 -5.65 -4.82
C LEU A 192 2.80 -6.49 -3.54
N LEU A 193 1.83 -7.43 -3.45
CA LEU A 193 1.75 -8.35 -2.32
C LEU A 193 3.04 -9.16 -2.16
N PHE A 194 3.56 -9.73 -3.25
CA PHE A 194 4.81 -10.50 -3.24
C PHE A 194 6.02 -9.65 -2.83
N ALA A 195 6.12 -8.40 -3.29
CA ALA A 195 7.19 -7.50 -2.89
C ALA A 195 7.15 -7.23 -1.38
N VAL A 196 5.97 -7.01 -0.80
CA VAL A 196 5.82 -6.83 0.66
C VAL A 196 6.17 -8.12 1.42
N GLU A 197 5.81 -9.31 0.90
CA GLU A 197 6.24 -10.60 1.46
C GLU A 197 7.77 -10.71 1.52
N CYS A 198 8.46 -10.34 0.44
CA CYS A 198 9.91 -10.31 0.38
C CYS A 198 10.52 -9.31 1.38
N ILE A 199 9.95 -8.11 1.51
CA ILE A 199 10.40 -7.09 2.48
C ILE A 199 10.27 -7.64 3.91
N THR A 200 9.12 -8.21 4.26
CA THR A 200 8.86 -8.76 5.59
C THR A 200 9.78 -9.94 5.91
N GLU A 201 10.01 -10.85 4.95
CA GLU A 201 10.93 -11.97 5.16
C GLU A 201 12.38 -11.49 5.29
N LEU A 202 12.79 -10.49 4.50
CA LEU A 202 14.14 -9.92 4.57
C LEU A 202 14.40 -9.24 5.93
N GLU A 203 13.44 -8.47 6.45
CA GLU A 203 13.50 -7.86 7.79
C GLU A 203 13.54 -8.93 8.90
N ARG A 204 12.75 -9.99 8.76
CA ARG A 204 12.76 -11.12 9.69
C ARG A 204 14.09 -11.86 9.68
N LEU A 205 14.74 -11.99 8.52
CA LEU A 205 16.06 -12.59 8.41
C LEU A 205 17.17 -11.68 8.95
N SER A 206 17.10 -10.36 8.71
CA SER A 206 18.09 -9.39 9.19
C SER A 206 18.15 -9.33 10.72
N THR A 207 17.01 -9.55 11.39
CA THR A 207 16.89 -9.53 12.86
C THR A 207 17.37 -10.80 13.56
N LYS A 208 17.80 -11.85 12.83
CA LYS A 208 18.29 -13.11 13.42
C LYS A 208 19.70 -13.02 14.04
N GLY A 209 20.37 -11.88 13.96
CA GLY A 209 21.65 -11.65 14.64
C GLY A 209 22.87 -12.26 13.94
N TYR A 210 22.84 -12.38 12.61
CA TYR A 210 24.02 -12.74 11.83
C TYR A 210 25.11 -11.67 11.97
N ASP A 211 26.39 -12.06 12.04
CA ASP A 211 27.50 -11.11 11.96
C ASP A 211 27.66 -10.65 10.50
N ASN A 212 27.64 -9.33 10.27
CA ASN A 212 27.90 -8.75 8.94
C ASN A 212 29.30 -9.11 8.40
N LYS A 213 30.23 -9.55 9.26
CA LYS A 213 31.52 -10.10 8.82
C LYS A 213 31.40 -11.45 8.15
N ASP A 214 30.45 -12.27 8.60
CA ASP A 214 30.20 -13.60 8.05
C ASP A 214 29.31 -13.53 6.80
N VAL A 215 28.45 -12.51 6.72
CA VAL A 215 27.55 -12.27 5.59
C VAL A 215 27.59 -10.80 5.16
N PRO A 216 28.61 -10.35 4.41
CA PRO A 216 28.72 -8.95 3.97
C PRO A 216 27.53 -8.46 3.14
N ALA A 217 26.94 -9.36 2.34
CA ALA A 217 25.76 -9.07 1.53
C ALA A 217 24.52 -8.67 2.36
N LEU A 218 24.50 -8.97 3.67
CA LEU A 218 23.43 -8.56 4.56
C LEU A 218 23.41 -7.04 4.76
N SER A 219 24.58 -6.40 4.85
CA SER A 219 24.69 -4.95 5.01
C SER A 219 24.14 -4.22 3.78
N ASP A 220 24.46 -4.72 2.58
CA ASP A 220 23.96 -4.16 1.32
C ASP A 220 22.44 -4.35 1.23
N ALA A 221 21.95 -5.56 1.51
CA ALA A 221 20.52 -5.86 1.51
C ALA A 221 19.71 -5.00 2.50
N MET A 222 20.30 -4.60 3.63
CA MET A 222 19.65 -3.70 4.59
C MET A 222 19.44 -2.28 4.03
N GLN A 223 20.28 -1.82 3.10
CA GLN A 223 20.10 -0.52 2.43
C GLN A 223 19.03 -0.57 1.33
N GLU A 224 18.72 -1.76 0.82
CA GLU A 224 17.66 -1.97 -0.18
C GLU A 224 16.26 -1.94 0.43
N ILE A 225 16.10 -2.30 1.71
CA ILE A 225 14.80 -2.36 2.39
C ILE A 225 14.05 -1.02 2.33
N PRO A 226 14.64 0.14 2.72
CA PRO A 226 13.95 1.44 2.64
C PRO A 226 13.50 1.80 1.22
N VAL A 227 14.31 1.46 0.21
CA VAL A 227 14.03 1.73 -1.20
C VAL A 227 12.88 0.85 -1.69
N ALA A 228 12.90 -0.44 -1.37
CA ALA A 228 11.82 -1.37 -1.68
C ALA A 228 10.49 -0.96 -1.02
N VAL A 229 10.54 -0.52 0.25
CA VAL A 229 9.36 -0.01 0.97
C VAL A 229 8.79 1.23 0.28
N TYR A 230 9.65 2.17 -0.11
CA TYR A 230 9.23 3.36 -0.84
C TYR A 230 8.49 3.02 -2.14
N TRP A 231 9.05 2.10 -2.93
CA TRP A 231 8.42 1.66 -4.18
C TRP A 231 7.10 0.92 -3.93
N ALA A 232 7.03 0.08 -2.90
CA ALA A 232 5.79 -0.61 -2.52
C ALA A 232 4.68 0.39 -2.15
N ILE A 233 5.00 1.45 -1.40
CA ILE A 233 4.03 2.50 -1.04
C ILE A 233 3.57 3.28 -2.27
N ILE A 234 4.51 3.66 -3.16
CA ILE A 234 4.15 4.32 -4.44
C ILE A 234 3.21 3.43 -5.25
N THR A 235 3.53 2.15 -5.42
CA THR A 235 2.68 1.21 -6.16
C THR A 235 1.30 1.09 -5.52
N ALA A 236 1.21 1.01 -4.19
CA ALA A 236 -0.08 0.98 -3.49
C ALA A 236 -0.92 2.25 -3.76
N ILE A 237 -0.31 3.44 -3.74
CA ILE A 237 -0.97 4.71 -4.07
C ILE A 237 -1.46 4.71 -5.52
N ILE A 238 -0.61 4.31 -6.47
CA ILE A 238 -0.95 4.24 -7.89
C ILE A 238 -2.10 3.25 -8.09
N CYS A 239 -2.03 2.06 -7.50
CA CYS A 239 -3.13 1.10 -7.56
C CYS A 239 -4.42 1.68 -6.99
N ALA A 240 -4.40 2.31 -5.82
CA ALA A 240 -5.59 2.93 -5.21
C ALA A 240 -6.20 4.01 -6.12
N ASN A 241 -5.37 4.86 -6.73
CA ASN A 241 -5.80 5.93 -7.63
C ASN A 241 -6.40 5.43 -8.94
N HIS A 242 -5.90 4.30 -9.44
CA HIS A 242 -6.28 3.73 -10.73
C HIS A 242 -7.32 2.60 -10.62
N LEU A 243 -8.06 2.51 -9.50
CA LEU A 243 -9.19 1.58 -9.36
C LEU A 243 -10.32 1.87 -10.37
N ASP A 244 -10.43 3.12 -10.82
CA ASP A 244 -11.36 3.55 -11.87
C ASP A 244 -11.10 2.85 -13.23
N LEU A 245 -9.86 2.45 -13.53
CA LEU A 245 -9.53 1.66 -14.72
C LEU A 245 -10.32 0.35 -14.80
N LEU A 246 -10.72 -0.21 -13.65
CA LEU A 246 -11.51 -1.43 -13.57
C LEU A 246 -12.97 -1.21 -13.93
N VAL A 247 -13.48 0.02 -13.84
CA VAL A 247 -14.88 0.37 -14.05
C VAL A 247 -15.19 0.68 -15.52
N GLY A 248 -14.17 1.04 -16.31
CA GLY A 248 -14.30 1.44 -17.71
C GLY A 248 -14.91 2.85 -17.84
N ASP A 249 -14.39 3.65 -18.78
CA ASP A 249 -14.94 4.98 -19.06
C ASP A 249 -16.42 4.85 -19.47
N SER A 250 -17.26 5.71 -18.88
CA SER A 250 -18.67 5.85 -19.24
C SER A 250 -18.84 6.65 -20.53
#